data_AF-A0A8H5GP87-F1
#
_entry.id   AF-A0A8H5GP87-F1
#
_cell.length_a   1.000
_cell.length_b   1.000
_cell.length_c   1.000
_cell.angle_alpha   90.00
_cell.angle_beta   90.00
_cell.angle_gamma   90.00
#
_symmetry.space_group_name_H-M   'P 1'
#
loop_
_entity.id
_entity.type
_entity.pdbx_description
1 polymer ?
#
loop_
_entity_poly.entity_id
_entity_poly.type
_entity_poly.pdbx_seq_one_letter_code
_entity_poly.pdbx_strand_id
1 'polypeptide(L)'
;MLYWKLTMLRPVSWTSLRLVCRKFATVSSSAINRYPTSKPAAELLEGSVPSQLDRSILSAVQSGRYPLSGLIRDYLDNVGTVLDASLAYESRPSPSRSLSSRTSESSRNPLVLVAHCVRDGNNHKLTLCSGFALKVSSQREGEAYVLTCAHTFEEIRHSPLMFNTTSKMEDLLPVELQSCQSGTFVITGDEQSIKTHPVTAISSALPRSDLILLSCTTPSVPTVPVSPYPVHPQTPIRAHFVSHVKPKEPGWSSWIGGTWSKWPGTYDALNHMLFRPLPTAGSSGGPIIDEESGAVVGVMLGTRMDNRIEGLRGWGVPSETIFEVKMFSLPGLEGKK
;
A
#
# COMPACT_ATOMS: atom_id res chain seq x y z
N MET A 1 0.42 7.09 -65.39
CA MET A 1 -0.79 7.49 -64.63
C MET A 1 -1.41 6.23 -64.04
N LEU A 2 -1.03 5.86 -62.82
CA LEU A 2 -1.59 4.71 -62.09
C LEU A 2 -2.50 5.24 -60.98
N TYR A 3 -3.79 4.92 -61.06
CA TYR A 3 -4.78 5.18 -60.03
C TYR A 3 -4.73 4.06 -58.98
N TRP A 4 -4.48 4.42 -57.71
CA TRP A 4 -4.70 3.51 -56.57
C TRP A 4 -6.09 3.77 -55.97
N LYS A 5 -6.89 2.71 -55.94
CA LYS A 5 -8.23 2.64 -55.33
C LYS A 5 -8.05 2.50 -53.81
N LEU A 6 -8.46 3.50 -53.02
CA LEU A 6 -8.56 3.35 -51.56
C LEU A 6 -9.84 2.57 -51.22
N THR A 7 -9.66 1.35 -50.73
CA THR A 7 -10.73 0.55 -50.12
C THR A 7 -10.89 1.00 -48.66
N MET A 8 -12.03 1.60 -48.31
CA MET A 8 -12.36 1.88 -46.90
C MET A 8 -12.57 0.57 -46.15
N LEU A 9 -11.70 0.28 -45.18
CA LEU A 9 -11.92 -0.76 -44.18
C LEU A 9 -12.87 -0.21 -43.12
N ARG A 10 -13.96 -0.94 -42.89
CA ARG A 10 -14.95 -0.66 -41.84
C ARG A 10 -14.29 -0.71 -40.44
N PRO A 11 -14.72 0.12 -39.48
CA PRO A 11 -14.22 0.03 -38.12
C PRO A 11 -14.66 -1.31 -37.50
N VAL A 12 -13.67 -2.06 -36.99
CA VAL A 12 -13.89 -3.25 -36.19
C VAL A 12 -14.55 -2.81 -34.87
N SER A 13 -15.75 -3.33 -34.62
CA SER A 13 -16.46 -3.14 -33.36
C SER A 13 -15.65 -3.80 -32.24
N TRP A 14 -15.07 -2.98 -31.34
CA TRP A 14 -14.48 -3.46 -30.10
C TRP A 14 -15.62 -3.87 -29.17
N THR A 15 -15.96 -5.17 -29.17
CA THR A 15 -16.77 -5.75 -28.12
C THR A 15 -16.06 -5.55 -26.78
N SER A 16 -16.80 -5.01 -25.82
CA SER A 16 -16.35 -4.53 -24.51
C SER A 16 -15.70 -5.66 -23.69
N LEU A 17 -14.37 -5.75 -23.75
CA LEU A 17 -13.59 -6.62 -22.87
C LEU A 17 -13.69 -6.08 -21.43
N ARG A 18 -14.19 -6.90 -20.51
CA ARG A 18 -14.20 -6.58 -19.08
C ARG A 18 -12.78 -6.61 -18.54
N LEU A 19 -12.21 -5.45 -18.24
CA LEU A 19 -10.88 -5.39 -17.62
C LEU A 19 -11.04 -5.54 -16.10
N VAL A 20 -11.01 -6.80 -15.63
CA VAL A 20 -10.84 -7.12 -14.21
C VAL A 20 -9.34 -7.27 -13.96
N CYS A 21 -8.73 -6.31 -13.28
CA CYS A 21 -7.30 -6.37 -12.99
C CYS A 21 -7.06 -6.07 -11.52
N ARG A 22 -6.82 -7.13 -10.73
CA ARG A 22 -6.19 -6.99 -9.42
C ARG A 22 -4.69 -6.84 -9.66
N LYS A 23 -4.13 -5.72 -9.23
CA LYS A 23 -2.67 -5.51 -9.22
C LYS A 23 -2.21 -5.43 -7.79
N PHE A 24 -1.23 -6.26 -7.47
CA PHE A 24 -0.49 -6.12 -6.22
C PHE A 24 0.68 -5.19 -6.46
N ALA A 25 1.07 -4.46 -5.41
CA ALA A 25 2.29 -3.68 -5.42
C ALA A 25 3.47 -4.55 -5.87
N THR A 26 4.06 -4.23 -7.02
CA THR A 26 5.37 -4.73 -7.42
C THR A 26 6.24 -3.52 -7.69
N VAL A 27 7.32 -3.37 -6.94
CA VAL A 27 8.30 -2.32 -7.24
C VAL A 27 9.07 -2.79 -8.46
N SER A 28 8.78 -2.19 -9.62
CA SER A 28 9.75 -2.14 -10.72
C SER A 28 10.66 -0.95 -10.45
N SER A 29 11.92 -1.23 -10.15
CA SER A 29 12.96 -0.21 -9.98
C SER A 29 12.97 0.71 -11.21
N SER A 30 12.63 1.97 -11.03
CA SER A 30 12.61 2.93 -12.13
C SER A 30 14.03 3.22 -12.64
N ALA A 31 14.18 3.09 -13.95
CA ALA A 31 15.11 3.84 -14.81
C ALA A 31 16.62 3.54 -14.72
N ILE A 32 17.06 2.33 -15.05
CA ILE A 32 18.33 2.14 -15.80
C ILE A 32 18.10 1.12 -16.94
N ASN A 33 17.98 1.67 -18.15
CA ASN A 33 18.20 1.07 -19.47
C ASN A 33 17.90 -0.44 -19.71
N ARG A 34 16.71 -0.69 -20.25
CA ARG A 34 16.28 -1.65 -21.31
C ARG A 34 16.90 -3.06 -21.41
N TYR A 35 16.03 -4.06 -21.24
CA TYR A 35 15.52 -4.92 -22.33
C TYR A 35 13.99 -5.02 -22.17
N PRO A 36 13.19 -5.32 -23.21
CA PRO A 36 11.78 -5.66 -23.02
C PRO A 36 11.73 -6.99 -22.28
N THR A 37 11.81 -6.94 -20.95
CA THR A 37 11.34 -8.05 -20.13
C THR A 37 9.89 -8.26 -20.51
N SER A 38 9.57 -9.48 -20.93
CA SER A 38 8.20 -9.94 -21.13
C SER A 38 7.32 -9.29 -20.07
N LYS A 39 6.23 -8.64 -20.50
CA LYS A 39 5.16 -8.24 -19.60
C LYS A 39 5.01 -9.40 -18.60
N PRO A 40 5.13 -9.22 -17.27
CA PRO A 40 4.62 -10.24 -16.38
C PRO A 40 3.21 -10.47 -16.88
N ALA A 41 2.90 -11.71 -17.26
CA ALA A 41 1.63 -12.03 -17.84
C ALA A 41 0.60 -11.38 -16.93
N ALA A 42 -0.09 -10.37 -17.43
CA ALA A 42 -1.35 -10.03 -16.82
C ALA A 42 -2.10 -11.34 -17.02
N GLU A 43 -2.20 -12.15 -15.97
CA GLU A 43 -3.23 -13.15 -15.87
C GLU A 43 -4.51 -12.33 -15.93
N LEU A 44 -4.92 -12.03 -17.16
CA LEU A 44 -6.28 -11.69 -17.52
C LEU A 44 -7.04 -12.95 -17.13
N LEU A 45 -7.41 -13.01 -15.86
CA LEU A 45 -8.36 -13.99 -15.36
C LEU A 45 -9.71 -13.58 -15.94
N GLU A 46 -9.89 -13.84 -17.23
CA GLU A 46 -11.18 -13.74 -17.92
C GLU A 46 -12.20 -14.55 -17.11
N GLY A 47 -13.16 -13.84 -16.52
CA GLY A 47 -14.26 -14.47 -15.79
C GLY A 47 -13.97 -14.91 -14.35
N SER A 48 -12.84 -14.55 -13.73
CA SER A 48 -12.68 -14.83 -12.29
C SER A 48 -13.71 -14.05 -11.47
N VAL A 49 -14.49 -14.79 -10.68
CA VAL A 49 -15.38 -14.20 -9.68
C VAL A 49 -14.51 -13.41 -8.70
N PRO A 50 -14.78 -12.11 -8.45
CA PRO A 50 -13.98 -11.33 -7.51
C PRO A 50 -13.97 -12.03 -6.15
N SER A 51 -12.80 -12.09 -5.52
CA SER A 51 -12.68 -12.72 -4.20
C SER A 51 -13.62 -12.02 -3.20
N GLN A 52 -13.87 -12.65 -2.05
CA GLN A 52 -14.65 -12.03 -0.98
C GLN A 52 -14.08 -10.65 -0.57
N LEU A 53 -12.75 -10.53 -0.56
CA LEU A 53 -12.05 -9.28 -0.30
C LEU A 53 -12.36 -8.22 -1.37
N ASP A 54 -12.26 -8.56 -2.65
CA ASP A 54 -12.56 -7.59 -3.72
C ASP A 54 -14.02 -7.16 -3.68
N ARG A 55 -14.95 -8.09 -3.44
CA ARG A 55 -16.37 -7.76 -3.32
C ARG A 55 -16.62 -6.79 -2.17
N SER A 56 -15.96 -7.00 -1.03
CA SER A 56 -16.05 -6.08 0.11
C SER A 56 -15.51 -4.69 -0.22
N ILE A 57 -14.36 -4.59 -0.88
CA ILE A 57 -13.76 -3.30 -1.28
C ILE A 57 -14.63 -2.60 -2.32
N LEU A 58 -15.07 -3.31 -3.35
CA LEU A 58 -15.90 -2.73 -4.43
C LEU A 58 -17.27 -2.28 -3.91
N SER A 59 -17.83 -2.97 -2.92
CA SER A 59 -19.05 -2.53 -2.23
C SER A 59 -18.81 -1.29 -1.37
N ALA A 60 -17.65 -1.20 -0.70
CA ALA A 60 -17.26 -0.02 0.07
C ALA A 60 -17.05 1.22 -0.83
N VAL A 61 -16.54 1.05 -2.06
CA VAL A 61 -16.41 2.14 -3.04
C VAL A 61 -17.76 2.71 -3.45
N GLN A 62 -18.78 1.85 -3.60
CA GLN A 62 -20.14 2.30 -3.97
C GLN A 62 -20.81 3.14 -2.87
N SER A 63 -20.43 2.91 -1.62
CA SER A 63 -20.97 3.62 -0.45
C SER A 63 -20.04 4.72 0.07
N GLY A 64 -18.84 4.84 -0.51
CA GLY A 64 -17.77 5.71 -0.04
C GLY A 64 -18.07 7.18 -0.26
N ARG A 65 -17.82 8.00 0.77
CA ARG A 65 -17.97 9.47 0.72
C ARG A 65 -16.68 10.22 0.39
N TYR A 66 -15.55 9.50 0.30
CA TYR A 66 -14.21 10.08 0.17
C TYR A 66 -13.59 9.65 -1.15
N PRO A 67 -13.86 10.38 -2.25
CA PRO A 67 -13.33 10.05 -3.56
C PRO A 67 -11.81 10.22 -3.58
N LEU A 68 -11.15 9.42 -4.42
CA LEU A 68 -9.70 9.46 -4.57
C LEU A 68 -9.19 10.83 -5.03
N SER A 69 -10.00 11.61 -5.75
CA SER A 69 -9.65 12.99 -6.15
C SER A 69 -9.37 13.91 -4.96
N GLY A 70 -10.14 13.79 -3.88
CA GLY A 70 -9.89 14.53 -2.64
C GLY A 70 -8.57 14.10 -2.00
N LEU A 71 -8.34 12.80 -1.89
CA LEU A 71 -7.10 12.25 -1.35
C LEU A 71 -5.88 12.59 -2.22
N ILE A 72 -6.02 12.67 -3.55
CA ILE A 72 -4.95 13.09 -4.46
C ILE A 72 -4.54 14.53 -4.18
N ARG A 73 -5.50 15.41 -3.91
CA ARG A 73 -5.21 16.79 -3.50
C ARG A 73 -4.47 16.80 -2.16
N ASP A 74 -4.96 16.07 -1.16
CA ASP A 74 -4.28 15.97 0.15
C ASP A 74 -2.85 15.43 0.01
N TYR A 75 -2.64 14.42 -0.85
CA TYR A 75 -1.31 13.86 -1.12
C TYR A 75 -0.34 14.92 -1.63
N LEU A 76 -0.79 15.75 -2.58
CA LEU A 76 0.02 16.81 -3.18
C LEU A 76 0.27 17.97 -2.23
N ASP A 77 -0.77 18.40 -1.52
CA ASP A 77 -0.71 19.54 -0.61
C ASP A 77 0.14 19.21 0.63
N ASN A 78 0.15 17.94 1.06
CA ASN A 78 0.86 17.50 2.26
C ASN A 78 2.23 16.84 1.98
N VAL A 79 2.80 17.03 0.78
CA VAL A 79 4.17 16.58 0.49
C VAL A 79 5.17 17.29 1.41
N GLY A 80 5.93 16.52 2.19
CA GLY A 80 6.93 17.05 3.13
C GLY A 80 6.34 17.79 4.32
N THR A 81 5.03 17.68 4.55
CA THR A 81 4.36 18.33 5.68
C THR A 81 4.66 17.61 6.99
N VAL A 82 5.04 18.41 8.00
CA VAL A 82 5.26 17.98 9.38
C VAL A 82 3.99 18.13 10.18
N LEU A 83 3.54 17.04 10.78
CA LEU A 83 2.50 17.08 11.77
C LEU A 83 3.02 17.77 13.02
N ASP A 84 2.21 18.68 13.56
CA ASP A 84 2.40 19.24 14.89
C ASP A 84 1.98 18.21 15.95
N ALA A 85 2.67 17.08 15.92
CA ALA A 85 2.40 15.89 16.69
C ALA A 85 3.69 15.10 16.82
N SER A 86 3.82 14.34 17.90
CA SER A 86 4.97 13.48 18.16
C SER A 86 4.58 12.00 18.13
N LEU A 87 5.51 11.19 17.62
CA LEU A 87 5.42 9.74 17.66
C LEU A 87 6.13 9.24 18.93
N ALA A 88 5.53 8.30 19.64
CA ALA A 88 6.15 7.74 20.85
C ALA A 88 7.45 6.97 20.51
N TYR A 89 8.53 7.27 21.23
CA TYR A 89 9.82 6.63 21.04
C TYR A 89 9.84 5.30 21.78
N GLU A 90 9.77 4.18 21.04
CA GLU A 90 9.59 2.85 21.62
C GLU A 90 10.58 1.82 21.04
N SER A 91 11.89 2.02 21.23
CA SER A 91 12.93 1.05 20.79
C SER A 91 12.97 -0.26 21.58
N ARG A 92 12.43 -0.26 22.81
CA ARG A 92 12.36 -1.42 23.71
C ARG A 92 10.96 -1.50 24.31
N PRO A 93 9.95 -1.88 23.49
CA PRO A 93 8.57 -1.92 23.95
C PRO A 93 8.40 -2.99 25.03
N SER A 94 7.41 -2.78 25.92
CA SER A 94 7.01 -3.84 26.85
C SER A 94 6.57 -5.11 26.11
N PRO A 95 6.62 -6.31 26.72
CA PRO A 95 6.21 -7.56 26.07
C PRO A 95 4.79 -7.50 25.48
N SER A 96 3.89 -6.74 26.10
CA SER A 96 2.51 -6.54 25.63
C SER A 96 2.39 -5.73 24.33
N ARG A 97 3.39 -4.89 24.03
CA ARG A 97 3.46 -4.04 22.83
C ARG A 97 4.44 -4.58 21.79
N SER A 98 5.37 -5.45 22.19
CA SER A 98 6.33 -6.08 21.29
C SER A 98 5.64 -6.93 20.23
N LEU A 99 6.04 -6.76 18.97
CA LEU A 99 5.57 -7.60 17.86
C LEU A 99 6.28 -8.96 17.82
N SER A 100 7.29 -9.19 18.68
CA SER A 100 8.01 -10.47 18.80
C SER A 100 7.33 -11.50 19.67
N SER A 101 6.61 -11.07 20.70
CA SER A 101 5.87 -11.97 21.57
C SER A 101 4.53 -12.42 20.97
N ARG A 102 4.10 -11.89 19.81
CA ARG A 102 2.77 -12.16 19.25
C ARG A 102 2.81 -13.40 18.37
N THR A 103 2.44 -14.54 18.97
CA THR A 103 2.04 -15.75 18.25
C THR A 103 0.78 -15.46 17.43
N SER A 104 0.55 -16.25 16.38
CA SER A 104 -0.57 -16.16 15.42
C SER A 104 -1.99 -16.20 16.03
N GLU A 105 -2.10 -16.28 17.36
CA GLU A 105 -3.35 -16.42 18.12
C GLU A 105 -3.83 -15.12 18.77
N SER A 106 -3.06 -14.02 18.72
CA SER A 106 -3.50 -12.76 19.30
C SER A 106 -4.66 -12.14 18.49
N SER A 107 -5.83 -11.99 19.11
CA SER A 107 -7.10 -11.57 18.50
C SER A 107 -7.14 -10.16 17.89
N ARG A 108 -6.03 -9.41 17.93
CA ARG A 108 -5.95 -8.05 17.37
C ARG A 108 -4.65 -7.87 16.60
N ASN A 109 -4.71 -8.09 15.29
CA ASN A 109 -3.60 -7.83 14.38
C ASN A 109 -3.38 -6.31 14.24
N PRO A 110 -2.18 -5.76 14.52
CA PRO A 110 -1.93 -4.32 14.39
C PRO A 110 -1.61 -3.92 12.95
N LEU A 111 -1.49 -4.92 12.07
CA LEU A 111 -1.26 -4.75 10.66
C LEU A 111 -2.58 -4.70 9.93
N VAL A 112 -2.60 -3.86 8.90
CA VAL A 112 -3.77 -3.62 8.09
C VAL A 112 -3.42 -3.85 6.63
N LEU A 113 -4.43 -4.16 5.84
CA LEU A 113 -4.34 -4.14 4.39
C LEU A 113 -4.89 -2.79 3.92
N VAL A 114 -4.16 -2.06 3.10
CA VAL A 114 -4.60 -0.82 2.47
C VAL A 114 -5.00 -1.12 1.04
N ALA A 115 -6.17 -0.64 0.64
CA ALA A 115 -6.69 -0.79 -0.70
C ALA A 115 -6.98 0.56 -1.32
N HIS A 116 -6.41 0.79 -2.50
CA HIS A 116 -6.77 1.90 -3.37
C HIS A 116 -7.60 1.37 -4.53
N CYS A 117 -8.76 1.97 -4.76
CA CYS A 117 -9.70 1.51 -5.79
C CYS A 117 -10.18 2.64 -6.68
N VAL A 118 -10.32 2.33 -7.96
CA VAL A 118 -11.10 3.10 -8.92
C VAL A 118 -12.01 2.16 -9.71
N ARG A 119 -13.24 2.59 -9.95
CA ARG A 119 -14.27 1.84 -10.66
C ARG A 119 -15.00 2.77 -11.64
N ASP A 120 -15.08 2.32 -12.88
CA ASP A 120 -15.81 2.97 -13.98
C ASP A 120 -16.76 1.94 -14.60
N GLY A 121 -18.04 2.02 -14.21
CA GLY A 121 -19.06 1.02 -14.55
C GLY A 121 -18.69 -0.39 -14.10
N ASN A 122 -18.37 -1.24 -15.09
CA ASN A 122 -17.96 -2.64 -14.89
C ASN A 122 -16.43 -2.82 -14.78
N ASN A 123 -15.65 -1.81 -15.17
CA ASN A 123 -14.20 -1.84 -15.09
C ASN A 123 -13.77 -1.36 -13.71
N HIS A 124 -12.78 -2.02 -13.13
CA HIS A 124 -12.20 -1.59 -11.87
C HIS A 124 -10.72 -1.92 -11.81
N LYS A 125 -9.99 -1.11 -11.03
CA LYS A 125 -8.61 -1.37 -10.67
C LYS A 125 -8.50 -1.31 -9.15
N LEU A 126 -7.90 -2.37 -8.60
CA LEU A 126 -7.57 -2.50 -7.19
C LEU A 126 -6.06 -2.59 -7.05
N THR A 127 -5.48 -1.72 -6.23
CA THR A 127 -4.08 -1.77 -5.81
C THR A 127 -4.04 -2.00 -4.29
N LEU A 128 -3.34 -3.06 -3.87
CA LEU A 128 -3.27 -3.50 -2.48
C LEU A 128 -1.83 -3.42 -1.93
N CYS A 129 -1.70 -2.94 -0.70
CA CYS A 129 -0.46 -2.91 0.08
C CYS A 129 -0.73 -3.19 1.56
N SER A 130 0.34 -3.46 2.30
CA SER A 130 0.32 -3.57 3.76
C SER A 130 0.45 -2.19 4.41
N GLY A 131 0.02 -2.07 5.65
CA GLY A 131 0.26 -0.89 6.48
C GLY A 131 0.15 -1.24 7.96
N PHE A 132 0.42 -0.27 8.82
CA PHE A 132 0.31 -0.44 10.26
C PHE A 132 -0.07 0.85 10.97
N ALA A 133 -0.77 0.72 12.10
CA ALA A 133 -1.24 1.87 12.86
C ALA A 133 -0.16 2.44 13.78
N LEU A 134 -0.05 3.78 13.81
CA LEU A 134 0.90 4.52 14.65
C LEU A 134 0.20 5.11 15.88
N LYS A 135 0.94 5.23 16.99
CA LYS A 135 0.49 5.93 18.20
C LYS A 135 0.97 7.38 18.16
N VAL A 136 0.08 8.31 17.82
CA VAL A 136 0.39 9.74 17.67
C VAL A 136 -0.15 10.53 18.87
N SER A 137 0.65 11.43 19.44
CA SER A 137 0.28 12.14 20.69
C SER A 137 -0.94 13.06 20.54
N SER A 138 -1.18 13.62 19.36
CA SER A 138 -2.31 14.50 19.05
C SER A 138 -3.50 13.80 18.39
N GLN A 139 -3.59 12.47 18.51
CA GLN A 139 -4.62 11.68 17.84
C GLN A 139 -6.00 12.04 18.39
N ARG A 140 -6.91 12.47 17.51
CA ARG A 140 -8.30 12.76 17.89
C ARG A 140 -9.00 11.46 18.26
N GLU A 141 -9.93 11.55 19.21
CA GLU A 141 -10.80 10.42 19.51
C GLU A 141 -11.57 10.03 18.24
N GLY A 142 -11.52 8.76 17.88
CA GLY A 142 -12.21 8.28 16.69
C GLY A 142 -11.36 8.26 15.40
N GLU A 143 -10.12 8.73 15.44
CA GLU A 143 -9.19 8.77 14.30
C GLU A 143 -8.06 7.76 14.49
N ALA A 144 -7.53 7.20 13.41
CA ALA A 144 -6.31 6.40 13.42
C ALA A 144 -5.35 6.85 12.30
N TYR A 145 -4.06 6.83 12.62
CA TYR A 145 -3.01 7.08 11.64
C TYR A 145 -2.39 5.77 11.17
N VAL A 146 -2.43 5.52 9.88
CA VAL A 146 -1.87 4.31 9.24
C VAL A 146 -0.73 4.71 8.32
N LEU A 147 0.45 4.15 8.56
CA LEU A 147 1.60 4.32 7.68
C LEU A 147 1.62 3.19 6.64
N THR A 148 1.90 3.54 5.38
CA THR A 148 2.10 2.61 4.27
C THR A 148 3.02 3.21 3.21
N CYS A 149 3.25 2.50 2.11
CA CYS A 149 4.05 2.96 0.98
C CYS A 149 3.29 3.92 0.06
N ALA A 150 3.99 4.85 -0.59
CA ALA A 150 3.39 5.86 -1.47
C ALA A 150 3.10 5.35 -2.88
N HIS A 151 3.93 4.45 -3.42
CA HIS A 151 3.89 4.07 -4.82
C HIS A 151 2.60 3.36 -5.22
N THR A 152 1.94 2.66 -4.29
CA THR A 152 0.64 2.05 -4.54
C THR A 152 -0.47 3.08 -4.72
N PHE A 153 -0.38 4.19 -3.99
CA PHE A 153 -1.26 5.33 -4.18
C PHE A 153 -0.97 6.05 -5.50
N GLU A 154 0.30 6.27 -5.84
CA GLU A 154 0.69 6.85 -7.13
C GLU A 154 0.23 5.97 -8.30
N GLU A 155 0.33 4.65 -8.18
CA GLU A 155 -0.12 3.70 -9.21
C GLU A 155 -1.63 3.80 -9.47
N ILE A 156 -2.45 4.00 -8.43
CA ILE A 156 -3.90 4.16 -8.59
C ILE A 156 -4.24 5.55 -9.14
N ARG A 157 -3.50 6.58 -8.72
CA ARG A 157 -3.67 7.97 -9.18
C ARG A 157 -3.41 8.11 -10.67
N HIS A 158 -2.43 7.38 -11.18
CA HIS A 158 -2.11 7.32 -12.61
C HIS A 158 -2.93 6.27 -13.39
N SER A 159 -3.98 5.71 -12.80
CA SER A 159 -4.85 4.76 -13.50
C SER A 159 -5.57 5.42 -14.68
N PRO A 160 -5.56 4.82 -15.89
CA PRO A 160 -6.35 5.32 -17.02
C PRO A 160 -7.85 5.42 -16.72
N LEU A 161 -8.37 4.61 -15.79
CA LEU A 161 -9.77 4.65 -15.34
C LEU A 161 -10.14 5.97 -14.64
N MET A 162 -9.15 6.72 -14.13
CA MET A 162 -9.36 8.05 -13.56
C MET A 162 -9.52 9.15 -14.64
N PHE A 163 -8.96 8.93 -15.84
CA PHE A 163 -8.90 9.96 -16.91
C PHE A 163 -9.95 9.78 -18.01
N ASN A 164 -10.45 8.55 -18.21
CA ASN A 164 -11.45 8.25 -19.25
C ASN A 164 -12.81 8.93 -19.04
N THR A 165 -13.08 9.46 -17.84
CA THR A 165 -14.33 10.17 -17.53
C THR A 165 -14.34 11.59 -18.12
N THR A 166 -13.18 12.23 -18.23
CA THR A 166 -13.05 13.63 -18.69
C THR A 166 -13.12 13.80 -20.21
N SER A 167 -12.81 12.76 -21.00
CA SER A 167 -12.68 12.86 -22.46
C SER A 167 -13.96 12.50 -23.24
N LYS A 168 -15.04 12.12 -22.57
CA LYS A 168 -16.33 11.81 -23.22
C LYS A 168 -17.39 12.91 -23.07
N MET A 169 -17.03 14.08 -22.54
CA MET A 169 -17.98 15.10 -22.11
C MET A 169 -18.22 16.23 -23.13
N GLU A 170 -17.83 16.07 -24.39
CA GLU A 170 -18.10 17.10 -25.42
C GLU A 170 -19.23 16.78 -26.40
N ASP A 171 -19.72 15.53 -26.50
CA ASP A 171 -20.79 15.22 -27.45
C ASP A 171 -21.91 14.35 -26.83
N LEU A 172 -23.08 14.98 -26.66
CA LEU A 172 -24.45 14.42 -26.54
C LEU A 172 -25.00 14.04 -25.14
N LEU A 173 -25.83 14.95 -24.60
CA LEU A 173 -27.07 14.77 -23.78
C LEU A 173 -27.05 13.95 -22.46
N PRO A 174 -27.98 14.20 -21.51
CA PRO A 174 -27.88 13.77 -20.12
C PRO A 174 -28.38 12.34 -19.93
N VAL A 175 -27.55 11.37 -20.30
CA VAL A 175 -27.69 9.98 -19.84
C VAL A 175 -26.85 9.86 -18.57
N GLU A 176 -27.50 9.52 -17.46
CA GLU A 176 -26.94 9.25 -16.12
C GLU A 176 -25.41 9.21 -16.10
N LEU A 177 -24.77 10.32 -15.69
CA LEU A 177 -23.34 10.39 -15.44
C LEU A 177 -22.98 9.25 -14.48
N GLN A 178 -22.52 8.11 -15.02
CA GLN A 178 -21.87 7.08 -14.25
C GLN A 178 -20.53 7.68 -13.81
N SER A 179 -20.59 8.41 -12.70
CA SER A 179 -19.46 9.02 -12.06
C SER A 179 -18.48 7.91 -11.71
N CYS A 180 -17.25 8.01 -12.20
CA CYS A 180 -16.15 7.16 -11.77
C CYS A 180 -16.08 7.16 -10.24
N GLN A 181 -16.29 5.98 -9.63
CA GLN A 181 -16.28 5.81 -8.19
C GLN A 181 -14.88 5.42 -7.75
N SER A 182 -14.35 6.06 -6.71
CA SER A 182 -13.00 5.81 -6.26
C SER A 182 -12.88 6.02 -4.76
N GLY A 183 -11.85 5.44 -4.15
CA GLY A 183 -11.60 5.60 -2.74
C GLY A 183 -10.37 4.83 -2.27
N THR A 184 -9.90 5.17 -1.07
CA THR A 184 -8.89 4.40 -0.35
C THR A 184 -9.47 3.89 0.96
N PHE A 185 -9.15 2.64 1.31
CA PHE A 185 -9.69 1.97 2.48
C PHE A 185 -8.58 1.30 3.28
N VAL A 186 -8.68 1.39 4.60
CA VAL A 186 -7.95 0.56 5.55
C VAL A 186 -8.82 -0.64 5.86
N ILE A 187 -8.27 -1.84 5.68
CA ILE A 187 -8.97 -3.11 5.82
C ILE A 187 -8.40 -3.84 7.03
N THR A 188 -9.31 -4.25 7.90
CA THR A 188 -9.01 -4.93 9.17
C THR A 188 -9.86 -6.18 9.30
N GLY A 189 -9.42 -7.12 10.13
CA GLY A 189 -10.19 -8.30 10.48
C GLY A 189 -9.39 -9.57 10.28
N ASP A 190 -10.10 -10.65 9.96
CA ASP A 190 -9.54 -11.97 9.73
C ASP A 190 -9.99 -12.53 8.37
N GLU A 191 -9.88 -13.84 8.19
CA GLU A 191 -10.29 -14.54 6.97
C GLU A 191 -11.80 -14.45 6.71
N GLN A 192 -12.62 -14.40 7.77
CA GLN A 192 -14.09 -14.50 7.69
C GLN A 192 -14.80 -13.16 7.94
N SER A 193 -14.22 -12.29 8.77
CA SER A 193 -14.77 -10.99 9.16
C SER A 193 -13.88 -9.87 8.64
N ILE A 194 -14.21 -9.32 7.48
CA ILE A 194 -13.49 -8.19 6.88
C ILE A 194 -14.27 -6.90 7.19
N LYS A 195 -13.57 -5.89 7.70
CA LYS A 195 -14.10 -4.54 7.89
C LYS A 195 -13.28 -3.55 7.08
N THR A 196 -13.97 -2.72 6.31
CA THR A 196 -13.40 -1.66 5.48
C THR A 196 -13.66 -0.31 6.16
N HIS A 197 -12.59 0.45 6.36
CA HIS A 197 -12.62 1.77 6.98
C HIS A 197 -12.16 2.80 5.94
N PRO A 198 -13.00 3.77 5.57
CA PRO A 198 -12.60 4.75 4.57
C PRO A 198 -11.45 5.62 5.09
N VAL A 199 -10.47 5.85 4.23
CA VAL A 199 -9.44 6.88 4.47
C VAL A 199 -10.06 8.23 4.19
N THR A 200 -9.96 9.12 5.17
CA THR A 200 -10.60 10.43 5.16
C THR A 200 -9.66 11.53 4.71
N ALA A 201 -8.35 11.37 4.94
CA ALA A 201 -7.33 12.31 4.50
C ALA A 201 -5.94 11.65 4.37
N ILE A 202 -5.05 12.29 3.62
CA ILE A 202 -3.61 12.01 3.65
C ILE A 202 -2.94 13.09 4.48
N SER A 203 -2.46 12.74 5.67
CA SER A 203 -1.96 13.69 6.68
C SER A 203 -0.53 14.15 6.42
N SER A 204 0.27 13.29 5.79
CA SER A 204 1.64 13.61 5.35
C SER A 204 2.03 12.65 4.23
N ALA A 205 2.83 13.13 3.28
CA ALA A 205 3.36 12.33 2.20
C ALA A 205 4.86 12.58 1.99
N LEU A 206 5.63 11.52 1.82
CA LEU A 206 7.05 11.56 1.50
C LEU A 206 7.34 10.73 0.25
N PRO A 207 7.02 11.23 -0.96
CA PRO A 207 7.15 10.46 -2.20
C PRO A 207 8.57 9.99 -2.47
N ARG A 208 9.60 10.78 -2.09
CA ARG A 208 11.01 10.42 -2.26
C ARG A 208 11.45 9.24 -1.40
N SER A 209 10.85 9.09 -0.24
CA SER A 209 11.07 7.96 0.67
C SER A 209 10.00 6.88 0.52
N ASP A 210 9.08 7.06 -0.44
CA ASP A 210 7.98 6.16 -0.72
C ASP A 210 7.08 5.87 0.49
N LEU A 211 6.78 6.89 1.30
CA LEU A 211 5.91 6.76 2.49
C LEU A 211 4.70 7.70 2.40
N ILE A 212 3.55 7.25 2.88
CA ILE A 212 2.37 8.09 3.11
C ILE A 212 1.74 7.76 4.46
N LEU A 213 1.22 8.80 5.11
CA LEU A 213 0.48 8.69 6.36
C LEU A 213 -0.99 8.98 6.11
N LEU A 214 -1.81 7.96 6.31
CA LEU A 214 -3.26 7.99 6.09
C LEU A 214 -3.97 8.29 7.41
N SER A 215 -4.98 9.15 7.36
CA SER A 215 -5.95 9.31 8.45
C SER A 215 -7.24 8.58 8.07
N CYS A 216 -7.77 7.78 8.99
CA CYS A 216 -9.04 7.07 8.81
C CYS A 216 -9.87 7.03 10.09
N THR A 217 -11.19 6.87 9.94
CA THR A 217 -12.11 6.71 11.07
C THR A 217 -11.93 5.33 11.71
N THR A 218 -11.66 5.31 13.01
CA THR A 218 -11.20 4.19 13.86
C THR A 218 -11.39 2.77 13.30
N PRO A 219 -10.37 2.22 12.64
CA PRO A 219 -10.10 0.80 12.79
C PRO A 219 -9.72 0.56 14.27
N SER A 220 -10.39 -0.36 14.97
CA SER A 220 -10.00 -0.79 16.33
C SER A 220 -8.73 -1.66 16.29
N VAL A 221 -7.67 -1.17 15.63
CA VAL A 221 -6.38 -1.86 15.48
C VAL A 221 -5.38 -1.34 16.51
N PRO A 222 -4.62 -2.24 17.15
CA PRO A 222 -3.54 -1.83 18.03
C PRO A 222 -2.47 -1.08 17.25
N THR A 223 -1.90 -0.04 17.87
CA THR A 223 -0.73 0.67 17.36
C THR A 223 0.54 -0.16 17.53
N VAL A 224 1.52 -0.01 16.64
CA VAL A 224 2.83 -0.66 16.78
C VAL A 224 3.88 0.27 17.43
N PRO A 225 4.84 -0.29 18.19
CA PRO A 225 5.99 0.46 18.67
C PRO A 225 6.99 0.72 17.55
N VAL A 226 7.53 1.94 17.46
CA VAL A 226 8.52 2.32 16.45
C VAL A 226 9.82 2.77 17.14
N SER A 227 10.94 2.21 16.70
CA SER A 227 12.27 2.64 17.14
C SER A 227 12.68 3.90 16.35
N PRO A 228 13.13 4.98 17.00
CA PRO A 228 13.73 6.12 16.31
C PRO A 228 15.17 5.85 15.83
N TYR A 229 15.78 4.74 16.25
CA TYR A 229 17.18 4.45 15.94
C TYR A 229 17.30 3.39 14.84
N PRO A 230 18.25 3.56 13.90
CA PRO A 230 18.55 2.53 12.94
C PRO A 230 19.09 1.28 13.65
N VAL A 231 18.79 0.12 13.08
CA VAL A 231 19.36 -1.14 13.55
C VAL A 231 20.78 -1.31 13.05
N HIS A 232 21.62 -1.96 13.85
CA HIS A 232 22.97 -2.30 13.44
C HIS A 232 22.92 -3.30 12.26
N PRO A 233 23.88 -3.24 11.31
CA PRO A 233 24.01 -4.26 10.27
C PRO A 233 24.05 -5.67 10.88
N GLN A 234 23.49 -6.65 10.19
CA GLN A 234 23.39 -8.06 10.63
C GLN A 234 22.43 -8.31 11.80
N THR A 235 21.71 -7.29 12.29
CA THR A 235 20.62 -7.50 13.25
C THR A 235 19.57 -8.45 12.66
N PRO A 236 19.18 -9.51 13.36
CA PRO A 236 18.05 -10.34 12.96
C PRO A 236 16.77 -9.49 12.92
N ILE A 237 16.05 -9.57 11.81
CA ILE A 237 14.82 -8.80 11.60
C ILE A 237 13.71 -9.72 11.13
N ARG A 238 12.47 -9.29 11.31
CA ARG A 238 11.33 -9.97 10.70
C ARG A 238 10.56 -8.98 9.84
N ALA A 239 10.25 -9.37 8.62
CA ALA A 239 9.55 -8.56 7.64
C ALA A 239 8.15 -9.14 7.40
N HIS A 240 7.10 -8.33 7.42
CA HIS A 240 5.74 -8.85 7.23
C HIS A 240 5.43 -9.12 5.75
N PHE A 241 5.40 -10.39 5.36
CA PHE A 241 5.13 -10.80 3.99
C PHE A 241 3.65 -11.11 3.81
N VAL A 242 3.10 -10.82 2.63
CA VAL A 242 1.69 -11.05 2.28
C VAL A 242 1.57 -11.79 0.96
N SER A 243 0.74 -12.84 0.92
CA SER A 243 0.40 -13.56 -0.30
C SER A 243 -1.11 -13.73 -0.45
N HIS A 244 -1.61 -13.61 -1.67
CA HIS A 244 -3.02 -13.83 -1.99
C HIS A 244 -3.34 -15.28 -2.38
N VAL A 245 -2.31 -16.10 -2.61
CA VAL A 245 -2.41 -17.54 -2.82
C VAL A 245 -1.73 -18.22 -1.65
N LYS A 246 -2.35 -19.28 -1.11
CA LYS A 246 -1.75 -20.09 -0.04
C LYS A 246 -0.38 -20.61 -0.49
N PRO A 247 0.72 -20.18 0.13
CA PRO A 247 2.03 -20.66 -0.25
C PRO A 247 2.22 -22.11 0.20
N LYS A 248 3.02 -22.88 -0.58
CA LYS A 248 3.34 -24.28 -0.25
C LYS A 248 4.39 -24.39 0.87
N GLU A 249 5.16 -23.32 1.08
CA GLU A 249 6.24 -23.29 2.08
C GLU A 249 5.69 -23.23 3.51
N PRO A 250 6.42 -23.78 4.50
CA PRO A 250 6.03 -23.66 5.89
C PRO A 250 6.20 -22.22 6.44
N GLY A 251 5.47 -21.94 7.53
CA GLY A 251 5.54 -20.67 8.26
C GLY A 251 4.57 -19.58 7.79
N TRP A 252 3.68 -19.89 6.86
CA TRP A 252 2.59 -19.01 6.45
C TRP A 252 1.33 -19.28 7.28
N SER A 253 0.67 -18.22 7.71
CA SER A 253 -0.61 -18.26 8.44
C SER A 253 -1.69 -17.50 7.68
N SER A 254 -2.96 -17.87 7.83
CA SER A 254 -4.05 -17.12 7.19
C SER A 254 -4.14 -15.71 7.77
N TRP A 255 -4.53 -14.77 6.92
CA TRP A 255 -4.59 -13.35 7.22
C TRP A 255 -5.88 -12.74 6.64
N ILE A 256 -5.90 -11.42 6.49
CA ILE A 256 -7.10 -10.64 6.15
C ILE A 256 -7.67 -11.07 4.79
N GLY A 257 -8.95 -11.43 4.77
CA GLY A 257 -9.70 -11.69 3.54
C GLY A 257 -9.13 -12.79 2.65
N GLY A 258 -8.66 -13.88 3.25
CA GLY A 258 -8.13 -15.06 2.53
C GLY A 258 -6.69 -14.88 2.03
N THR A 259 -6.01 -13.81 2.45
CA THR A 259 -4.57 -13.65 2.24
C THR A 259 -3.78 -14.46 3.29
N TRP A 260 -2.47 -14.55 3.11
CA TRP A 260 -1.54 -15.31 3.94
C TRP A 260 -0.39 -14.41 4.36
N SER A 261 0.10 -14.57 5.59
CA SER A 261 1.24 -13.80 6.08
C SER A 261 2.36 -14.66 6.69
N LYS A 262 3.61 -14.16 6.61
CA LYS A 262 4.82 -14.78 7.17
C LYS A 262 5.81 -13.69 7.62
N TRP A 263 6.66 -14.04 8.59
CA TRP A 263 7.65 -13.13 9.18
C TRP A 263 9.10 -13.65 9.04
N PRO A 264 9.78 -13.47 7.91
CA PRO A 264 11.19 -13.85 7.78
C PRO A 264 12.15 -12.62 7.77
N GLY A 265 13.41 -12.78 8.17
CA GLY A 265 14.48 -11.94 7.60
C GLY A 265 15.83 -11.80 8.33
N THR A 266 16.79 -11.14 7.64
CA THR A 266 18.09 -10.70 8.18
C THR A 266 18.54 -9.45 7.42
N TYR A 267 19.15 -8.48 8.11
CA TYR A 267 19.44 -7.13 7.62
C TYR A 267 20.90 -6.88 7.24
N ASP A 268 21.15 -6.13 6.16
CA ASP A 268 22.49 -5.79 5.65
C ASP A 268 22.62 -4.27 5.30
N ALA A 269 23.46 -3.56 6.07
CA ALA A 269 23.99 -2.18 5.92
C ALA A 269 23.07 -0.92 5.99
N LEU A 270 23.67 0.19 6.48
CA LEU A 270 23.07 1.48 6.87
C LEU A 270 23.00 2.50 5.71
N ASN A 271 21.77 2.75 5.24
CA ASN A 271 21.24 3.86 4.41
C ASN A 271 20.01 3.35 3.61
N HIS A 272 20.01 2.06 3.29
CA HIS A 272 18.90 1.36 2.64
C HIS A 272 18.71 0.01 3.32
N MET A 273 17.48 -0.34 3.70
CA MET A 273 17.28 -1.62 4.35
C MET A 273 17.20 -2.75 3.37
N LEU A 274 18.32 -3.46 3.20
CA LEU A 274 18.38 -4.66 2.39
C LEU A 274 18.17 -5.89 3.26
N PHE A 275 17.30 -6.78 2.81
CA PHE A 275 17.00 -8.01 3.53
C PHE A 275 16.73 -9.18 2.60
N ARG A 276 16.82 -10.38 3.16
CA ARG A 276 16.33 -11.61 2.54
C ARG A 276 15.32 -12.25 3.49
N PRO A 277 14.34 -13.05 3.00
CA PRO A 277 14.05 -13.36 1.60
C PRO A 277 13.41 -12.19 0.83
N LEU A 278 13.10 -12.37 -0.47
CA LEU A 278 12.44 -11.35 -1.28
C LEU A 278 10.97 -11.21 -0.86
N PRO A 279 10.45 -9.98 -0.67
CA PRO A 279 9.05 -9.80 -0.31
C PRO A 279 8.11 -10.17 -1.46
N THR A 280 6.96 -10.72 -1.10
CA THR A 280 5.88 -11.03 -2.02
C THR A 280 5.07 -9.78 -2.37
N ALA A 281 4.40 -9.80 -3.52
CA ALA A 281 3.59 -8.67 -3.96
C ALA A 281 2.45 -8.38 -2.96
N GLY A 282 2.31 -7.11 -2.56
CA GLY A 282 1.38 -6.68 -1.50
C GLY A 282 2.00 -6.54 -0.10
N SER A 283 3.25 -6.97 0.10
CA SER A 283 3.99 -6.77 1.36
C SER A 283 4.50 -5.33 1.53
N SER A 284 4.56 -4.55 0.45
CA SER A 284 4.92 -3.13 0.44
C SER A 284 4.08 -2.33 1.44
N GLY A 285 4.70 -1.40 2.15
CA GLY A 285 4.13 -0.64 3.25
C GLY A 285 4.07 -1.39 4.60
N GLY A 286 4.39 -2.69 4.62
CA GLY A 286 4.42 -3.49 5.85
C GLY A 286 5.64 -3.17 6.72
N PRO A 287 5.58 -3.43 8.04
CA PRO A 287 6.70 -3.15 8.92
C PRO A 287 7.82 -4.18 8.78
N ILE A 288 9.05 -3.71 9.01
CA ILE A 288 10.23 -4.50 9.31
C ILE A 288 10.52 -4.29 10.80
N ILE A 289 10.63 -5.36 11.57
CA ILE A 289 10.81 -5.32 13.03
C ILE A 289 12.15 -5.93 13.44
N ASP A 290 12.75 -5.38 14.48
CA ASP A 290 13.87 -6.02 15.19
C ASP A 290 13.34 -7.27 15.89
N GLU A 291 13.98 -8.41 15.65
CA GLU A 291 13.53 -9.68 16.20
C GLU A 291 13.63 -9.70 17.73
N GLU A 292 14.65 -9.06 18.30
CA GLU A 292 14.90 -9.06 19.75
C GLU A 292 13.88 -8.18 20.48
N SER A 293 13.75 -6.90 20.08
CA SER A 293 12.86 -5.96 20.76
C SER A 293 11.39 -6.07 20.32
N GLY A 294 11.14 -6.46 19.07
CA GLY A 294 9.83 -6.40 18.42
C GLY A 294 9.35 -4.98 18.13
N ALA A 295 10.25 -3.99 18.12
CA ALA A 295 9.98 -2.65 17.63
C ALA A 295 10.08 -2.59 16.10
N VAL A 296 9.29 -1.71 15.47
CA VAL A 296 9.43 -1.39 14.04
C VAL A 296 10.71 -0.60 13.84
N VAL A 297 11.56 -1.12 12.97
CA VAL A 297 12.87 -0.56 12.62
C VAL A 297 12.95 -0.14 11.15
N GLY A 298 11.93 -0.47 10.36
CA GLY A 298 11.76 0.03 9.01
C GLY A 298 10.41 -0.28 8.39
N VAL A 299 10.24 0.19 7.15
CA VAL A 299 9.06 -0.04 6.33
C VAL A 299 9.48 -0.68 5.02
N MET A 300 8.85 -1.79 4.68
CA MET A 300 9.12 -2.54 3.48
C MET A 300 8.58 -1.83 2.25
N LEU A 301 9.38 -1.70 1.20
CA LEU A 301 8.95 -1.06 -0.05
C LEU A 301 8.81 -2.08 -1.18
N GLY A 302 9.73 -3.04 -1.30
CA GLY A 302 9.67 -4.06 -2.35
C GLY A 302 11.01 -4.75 -2.57
N THR A 303 11.41 -4.94 -3.81
CA THR A 303 12.71 -5.51 -4.18
C THR A 303 13.60 -4.47 -4.85
N ARG A 304 14.91 -4.60 -4.69
CA ARG A 304 15.93 -3.79 -5.36
C ARG A 304 17.02 -4.69 -5.92
N MET A 305 17.55 -4.31 -7.08
CA MET A 305 18.83 -4.85 -7.54
C MET A 305 19.94 -4.21 -6.70
N ASP A 306 20.63 -5.01 -5.90
CA ASP A 306 21.72 -4.51 -5.05
C ASP A 306 23.00 -4.31 -5.88
N ASN A 307 23.54 -5.41 -6.41
CA ASN A 307 24.64 -5.42 -7.37
C ASN A 307 24.51 -6.61 -8.32
N ARG A 308 25.09 -6.53 -9.53
CA ARG A 308 25.00 -7.59 -10.58
C ARG A 308 25.42 -8.99 -10.10
N ILE A 309 26.23 -9.06 -9.04
CA ILE A 309 26.73 -10.31 -8.47
C ILE A 309 25.75 -10.88 -7.43
N GLU A 310 25.22 -10.04 -6.53
CA GLU A 310 24.40 -10.51 -5.40
C GLU A 310 22.92 -10.68 -5.72
N GLY A 311 22.47 -10.15 -6.86
CA GLY A 311 21.10 -10.32 -7.32
C GLY A 311 20.11 -9.34 -6.70
N LEU A 312 18.84 -9.75 -6.73
CA LEU A 312 17.75 -9.03 -6.09
C LEU A 312 17.82 -9.23 -4.58
N ARG A 313 17.51 -8.17 -3.83
CA ARG A 313 17.27 -8.20 -2.38
C ARG A 313 15.94 -7.53 -2.06
N GLY A 314 15.35 -7.88 -0.91
CA GLY A 314 14.26 -7.10 -0.33
C GLY A 314 14.77 -5.71 0.06
N TRP A 315 13.92 -4.70 -0.06
CA TRP A 315 14.22 -3.30 0.18
C TRP A 315 13.15 -2.68 1.09
N GLY A 316 13.58 -2.04 2.17
CA GLY A 316 12.81 -1.08 2.95
C GLY A 316 13.53 0.24 3.25
N VAL A 317 12.79 1.19 3.80
CA VAL A 317 13.33 2.42 4.38
C VAL A 317 13.47 2.28 5.89
N PRO A 318 14.54 2.82 6.49
CA PRO A 318 14.73 2.78 7.93
C PRO A 318 13.65 3.60 8.63
N SER A 319 13.26 3.15 9.83
CA SER A 319 12.24 3.79 10.67
C SER A 319 12.60 5.23 11.06
N GLU A 320 13.89 5.55 11.13
CA GLU A 320 14.39 6.92 11.29
C GLU A 320 13.78 7.87 10.25
N THR A 321 13.50 7.41 9.03
CA THR A 321 12.86 8.22 7.98
C THR A 321 11.50 8.76 8.42
N ILE A 322 10.77 8.02 9.27
CA ILE A 322 9.48 8.42 9.84
C ILE A 322 9.67 9.63 10.79
N PHE A 323 10.81 9.69 11.49
CA PHE A 323 11.14 10.75 12.46
C PHE A 323 11.92 11.92 11.82
N GLU A 324 12.94 11.62 11.00
CA GLU A 324 13.87 12.59 10.42
C GLU A 324 13.26 13.34 9.24
N VAL A 325 12.47 12.67 8.40
CA VAL A 325 11.84 13.29 7.23
C VAL A 325 10.49 13.88 7.62
N LYS A 326 10.47 14.59 8.76
CA LYS A 326 9.46 15.63 9.02
C LYS A 326 8.01 15.14 8.91
N MET A 327 7.67 13.87 9.20
CA MET A 327 6.25 13.50 9.34
C MET A 327 5.73 13.92 10.71
N PHE A 328 6.59 13.91 11.73
CA PHE A 328 6.27 14.26 13.12
C PHE A 328 7.26 15.28 13.64
N SER A 329 6.81 16.08 14.60
CA SER A 329 7.69 16.93 15.41
C SER A 329 8.49 16.05 16.38
N LEU A 330 9.75 16.44 16.64
CA LEU A 330 10.56 15.76 17.64
C LEU A 330 9.91 15.94 19.02
N PRO A 331 9.92 14.91 19.89
CA PRO A 331 9.39 15.02 21.24
C PRO A 331 10.02 16.19 21.99
N GLY A 332 9.18 17.04 22.59
CA GLY A 332 9.61 18.24 23.32
C GLY A 332 9.75 19.52 22.46
N LEU A 333 9.50 19.43 21.16
CA LEU A 333 9.44 20.57 20.24
C LEU A 333 8.02 20.84 19.69
N GLU A 334 6.99 20.18 20.23
CA GLU A 334 5.60 20.41 19.83
C GLU A 334 5.19 21.89 20.04
N GLY A 335 4.52 22.49 19.07
CA GLY A 335 4.02 23.87 19.16
C GLY A 335 5.07 24.99 19.14
N LYS A 336 6.36 24.68 18.97
CA LYS A 336 7.41 25.70 18.78
C LYS A 336 7.61 25.95 17.28
N LYS A 337 6.88 26.92 16.73
CA LYS A 337 7.10 27.45 15.37
C LYS A 337 7.83 28.78 15.39
#